data_AF-A0A6B3HYP6-F1
#
_entry.id   AF-A0A6B3HYP6-F1
#
_cell.length_a   1.000
_cell.length_b   1.000
_cell.length_c   1.000
_cell.angle_alpha   90.00
_cell.angle_beta   90.00
_cell.angle_gamma   90.00
#
_symmetry.space_group_name_H-M   'P 1'
#
loop_
_entity.id
_entity.type
_entity.pdbx_description
1 polymer ?
#
loop_
_entity_poly.entity_id
_entity_poly.type
_entity_poly.pdbx_seq_one_letter_code
_entity_poly.pdbx_strand_id
1 'polypeptide(L)'
;DAYLDSIIEHGEKEFDAEWMQSTFDRYWDTAQHVVKWTNAMLGAPPEHVLNLIGAAGQLQPVADRFANGFNDPADFDNFFFEPEKTNAYLASVSAA
;
A
#
# COMPACT_ATOMS: atom_id res chain seq x y z
N ASP A 1 -1.82 9.69 -15.27
CA ASP A 1 -0.48 9.62 -14.64
C ASP A 1 -0.24 10.93 -13.91
N ALA A 2 0.00 10.92 -12.59
CA ALA A 2 0.01 12.15 -11.78
C ALA A 2 0.88 13.29 -12.35
N TYR A 3 2.10 12.99 -12.78
CA TYR A 3 3.00 14.00 -13.38
C TYR A 3 2.59 14.43 -14.79
N LEU A 4 2.25 13.48 -15.67
CA LEU A 4 1.86 13.80 -17.04
C LEU A 4 0.59 14.65 -17.07
N ASP A 5 -0.40 14.27 -16.27
CA ASP A 5 -1.67 14.98 -16.16
C ASP A 5 -1.42 16.40 -15.63
N SER A 6 -0.63 16.56 -14.57
CA SER A 6 -0.27 17.89 -14.03
C SER A 6 0.51 18.76 -15.02
N ILE A 7 1.40 18.19 -15.84
CA ILE A 7 2.15 18.94 -16.88
C ILE A 7 1.20 19.44 -17.97
N ILE A 8 0.30 18.57 -18.47
CA ILE A 8 -0.67 18.93 -19.51
C ILE A 8 -1.66 19.98 -18.99
N GLU A 9 -2.15 19.82 -17.75
CA GLU A 9 -3.06 20.77 -17.09
C GLU A 9 -2.40 22.14 -16.85
N HIS A 10 -1.09 22.19 -16.62
CA HIS A 10 -0.35 23.43 -16.36
C HIS A 10 -0.11 24.27 -17.61
N GLY A 11 0.10 23.62 -18.75
CA GLY A 11 0.36 24.27 -20.04
C GLY A 11 1.67 25.06 -20.04
N GLU A 12 1.62 26.29 -20.56
CA GLU A 12 2.79 27.17 -20.73
C GLU A 12 3.12 28.04 -19.50
N LYS A 13 2.51 27.76 -18.33
CA LYS A 13 2.77 28.50 -17.09
C LYS A 13 4.16 28.17 -16.53
N GLU A 14 4.68 29.04 -15.68
CA GLU A 14 5.96 28.80 -15.01
C GLU A 14 5.88 27.58 -14.08
N PHE A 15 6.85 26.69 -14.17
CA PHE A 15 7.00 25.54 -13.28
C PHE A 15 7.69 25.99 -11.98
N ASP A 16 6.98 26.76 -11.18
CA ASP A 16 7.48 27.27 -9.90
C ASP A 16 7.45 26.22 -8.79
N ALA A 17 7.97 26.58 -7.62
CA ALA A 17 8.06 25.68 -6.48
C ALA A 17 6.68 25.25 -5.94
N GLU A 18 5.66 26.11 -6.04
CA GLU A 18 4.31 25.79 -5.58
C GLU A 18 3.68 24.70 -6.46
N TRP A 19 3.80 24.86 -7.79
CA TRP A 19 3.37 23.84 -8.74
C TRP A 19 4.12 22.53 -8.56
N MET A 20 5.46 22.58 -8.35
CA MET A 20 6.26 21.38 -8.12
C MET A 20 5.78 20.62 -6.87
N GLN A 21 5.51 21.32 -5.78
CA GLN A 21 5.03 20.71 -4.55
C GLN A 21 3.63 20.10 -4.74
N SER A 22 2.69 20.84 -5.32
CA SER A 22 1.34 20.32 -5.57
C SER A 22 1.34 19.10 -6.49
N THR A 23 2.22 19.09 -7.50
CA THR A 23 2.36 17.94 -8.41
C THR A 23 2.95 16.72 -7.68
N PHE A 24 3.94 16.94 -6.81
CA PHE A 24 4.46 15.88 -5.96
C PHE A 24 3.41 15.34 -5.00
N ASP A 25 2.63 16.19 -4.34
CA ASP A 25 1.58 15.76 -3.40
C ASP A 25 0.55 14.85 -4.10
N ARG A 26 0.12 15.20 -5.32
CA ARG A 26 -0.76 14.36 -6.14
C ARG A 26 -0.14 13.01 -6.48
N TYR A 27 1.16 12.96 -6.77
CA TYR A 27 1.86 11.69 -6.98
C TYR A 27 2.00 10.89 -5.68
N TRP A 28 2.27 11.59 -4.57
CA TRP A 28 2.50 11.02 -3.26
C TRP A 28 1.27 10.29 -2.72
N ASP A 29 0.06 10.76 -3.06
CA ASP A 29 -1.19 10.07 -2.75
C ASP A 29 -1.15 8.58 -3.11
N THR A 30 -0.52 8.21 -4.22
CA THR A 30 -0.34 6.81 -4.62
C THR A 30 0.99 6.22 -4.13
N ALA A 31 2.10 6.95 -4.29
CA ALA A 31 3.43 6.43 -4.03
C ALA A 31 3.73 6.14 -2.55
N GLN A 32 3.03 6.80 -1.63
CA GLN A 32 3.21 6.58 -0.19
C GLN A 32 2.98 5.13 0.23
N HIS A 33 2.04 4.42 -0.41
CA HIS A 33 1.67 3.06 -0.03
C HIS A 33 2.80 2.07 -0.32
N VAL A 34 3.44 2.16 -1.50
CA VAL A 34 4.58 1.30 -1.84
C VAL A 34 5.80 1.62 -0.98
N VAL A 35 6.03 2.89 -0.64
CA VAL A 35 7.12 3.30 0.27
C VAL A 35 6.90 2.72 1.67
N LYS A 36 5.69 2.85 2.22
CA LYS A 36 5.33 2.32 3.54
C LYS A 36 5.50 0.81 3.59
N TRP A 37 4.98 0.08 2.61
CA TRP A 37 5.10 -1.38 2.54
C TRP A 37 6.57 -1.83 2.41
N THR A 38 7.33 -1.23 1.50
CA THR A 38 8.75 -1.57 1.30
C THR A 38 9.56 -1.36 2.57
N ASN A 39 9.38 -0.23 3.25
CA ASN A 39 10.07 0.06 4.50
C ASN A 39 9.69 -0.94 5.61
N ALA A 40 8.41 -1.33 5.70
CA ALA A 40 7.96 -2.34 6.66
C ALA A 40 8.62 -3.71 6.41
N MET A 41 8.77 -4.11 5.14
CA MET A 41 9.39 -5.38 4.75
C MET A 41 10.91 -5.43 4.90
N LEU A 42 11.59 -4.28 4.95
CA LEU A 42 13.04 -4.20 5.20
C LEU A 42 13.40 -4.38 6.69
N GLY A 43 12.46 -4.14 7.59
CA GLY A 43 12.62 -4.34 9.02
C GLY A 43 12.48 -5.80 9.46
N ALA A 44 12.69 -6.06 10.75
CA ALA A 44 12.28 -7.34 11.32
C ALA A 44 10.74 -7.43 11.30
N PRO A 45 10.14 -8.47 10.69
CA PRO A 45 8.69 -8.57 10.59
C PRO A 45 8.08 -8.74 12.00
N PRO A 46 7.08 -7.92 12.37
CA PRO A 46 6.31 -8.12 13.59
C PRO A 46 5.61 -9.48 13.62
N GLU A 47 5.26 -9.96 14.81
CA GLU A 47 4.60 -11.26 15.00
C GLU A 47 3.32 -11.41 14.17
N HIS A 48 2.47 -10.37 14.11
CA HIS A 48 1.23 -10.43 13.32
C HIS A 48 1.50 -10.61 11.82
N VAL A 49 2.58 -10.03 11.29
CA VAL A 49 2.99 -10.21 9.88
C VAL A 49 3.49 -11.64 9.65
N LEU A 50 4.27 -12.20 10.58
CA LEU A 50 4.70 -13.60 10.50
C LEU A 50 3.51 -14.56 10.52
N ASN A 51 2.52 -14.30 11.39
CA ASN A 51 1.29 -15.08 11.48
C ASN A 51 0.45 -14.96 10.20
N LEU A 52 0.36 -13.76 9.61
CA LEU A 52 -0.31 -13.53 8.33
C LEU A 52 0.35 -14.33 7.20
N ILE A 53 1.68 -14.30 7.10
CA ILE A 53 2.44 -15.07 6.09
C ILE A 53 2.27 -16.57 6.32
N GLY A 54 2.31 -17.03 7.58
CA GLY A 54 2.04 -18.42 7.93
C GLY A 54 0.63 -18.86 7.52
N ALA A 55 -0.37 -18.02 7.77
CA ALA A 55 -1.75 -18.26 7.36
C ALA A 55 -1.92 -18.28 5.84
N ALA A 56 -1.20 -17.43 5.10
CA ALA A 56 -1.17 -17.46 3.63
C ALA A 56 -0.71 -18.83 3.08
N GLY A 57 0.17 -19.53 3.80
CA GLY A 57 0.58 -20.89 3.44
C GLY A 57 -0.51 -21.96 3.59
N GLN A 58 -1.61 -21.66 4.28
CA GLN A 58 -2.70 -22.61 4.56
C GLN A 58 -4.05 -22.17 3.98
N LEU A 59 -4.25 -20.86 3.79
CA LEU A 59 -5.51 -20.25 3.36
C LEU A 59 -5.30 -19.50 2.05
N GLN A 60 -5.82 -20.07 0.95
CA GLN A 60 -5.71 -19.48 -0.39
C GLN A 60 -6.20 -18.01 -0.45
N PRO A 61 -7.33 -17.62 0.17
CA PRO A 61 -7.77 -16.22 0.15
C PRO A 61 -6.75 -15.25 0.77
N VAL A 62 -5.99 -15.71 1.77
CA VAL A 62 -4.92 -14.91 2.40
C VAL A 62 -3.73 -14.78 1.46
N ALA A 63 -3.33 -15.87 0.80
CA ALA A 63 -2.27 -15.84 -0.22
C ALA A 63 -2.63 -14.91 -1.38
N ASP A 64 -3.85 -15.01 -1.90
CA ASP A 64 -4.32 -14.20 -3.04
C ASP A 64 -4.31 -12.71 -2.69
N ARG A 65 -4.87 -12.34 -1.53
CA ARG A 65 -4.89 -10.94 -1.09
C ARG A 65 -3.49 -10.39 -0.86
N PHE A 66 -2.60 -11.18 -0.24
CA PHE A 66 -1.21 -10.79 -0.03
C PHE A 66 -0.48 -10.56 -1.37
N ALA A 67 -0.63 -11.48 -2.33
CA ALA A 67 -0.04 -11.35 -3.66
C ALA A 67 -0.62 -10.17 -4.45
N ASN A 68 -1.93 -9.93 -4.35
CA ASN A 68 -2.59 -8.78 -4.99
C ASN A 68 -2.12 -7.44 -4.42
N GLY A 69 -1.62 -7.39 -3.17
CA GLY A 69 -1.02 -6.20 -2.60
C GLY A 69 0.22 -5.68 -3.35
N PHE A 70 0.88 -6.51 -4.17
CA PHE A 70 1.93 -6.05 -5.08
C PHE A 70 1.38 -5.21 -6.24
N ASN A 71 0.14 -5.47 -6.65
CA ASN A 71 -0.57 -4.70 -7.67
C ASN A 71 -1.27 -3.47 -7.07
N ASP A 72 -1.83 -3.61 -5.86
CA ASP A 72 -2.48 -2.53 -5.11
C ASP A 72 -1.94 -2.46 -3.67
N PRO A 73 -0.83 -1.73 -3.44
CA PRO A 73 -0.24 -1.63 -2.11
C PRO A 73 -1.09 -0.83 -1.11
N ALA A 74 -2.10 -0.07 -1.58
CA ALA A 74 -2.99 0.66 -0.68
C ALA A 74 -3.85 -0.30 0.15
N ASP A 75 -4.15 -1.51 -0.34
CA ASP A 75 -4.93 -2.48 0.42
C ASP A 75 -4.20 -2.99 1.67
N PHE A 76 -2.87 -2.91 1.74
CA PHE A 76 -2.12 -3.29 2.94
C PHE A 76 -2.53 -2.47 4.18
N ASP A 77 -3.02 -1.23 4.00
CA ASP A 77 -3.57 -0.43 5.09
C ASP A 77 -4.80 -1.06 5.76
N ASN A 78 -5.47 -2.00 5.09
CA ASN A 78 -6.68 -2.66 5.59
C ASN A 78 -6.41 -3.95 6.37
N PHE A 79 -5.23 -4.56 6.26
CA PHE A 79 -4.99 -5.88 6.89
C PHE A 79 -3.55 -6.19 7.30
N PHE A 80 -2.54 -5.42 6.88
CA PHE A 80 -1.13 -5.82 7.03
C PHE A 80 -0.40 -5.09 8.15
N PHE A 81 -0.57 -3.76 8.28
CA PHE A 81 0.30 -2.97 9.17
C PHE A 81 -0.09 -3.00 10.66
N GLU A 82 -1.38 -3.19 10.96
CA GLU A 82 -1.91 -3.12 12.32
C GLU A 82 -2.34 -4.51 12.79
N PRO A 83 -1.88 -4.98 13.98
CA PRO A 83 -2.21 -6.30 14.50
C PRO A 83 -3.72 -6.57 14.55
N GLU A 84 -4.52 -5.57 14.94
CA GLU A 84 -5.97 -5.68 15.07
C GLU A 84 -6.63 -5.95 13.72
N LYS A 85 -6.17 -5.27 12.67
CA LYS A 85 -6.70 -5.44 11.30
C LYS A 85 -6.31 -6.80 10.74
N THR A 86 -5.06 -7.23 10.97
CA THR A 86 -4.59 -8.56 10.57
C THR A 86 -5.43 -9.66 11.23
N ASN A 87 -5.61 -9.58 12.55
CA ASN A 87 -6.38 -10.57 13.30
C ASN A 87 -7.85 -10.60 12.87
N ALA A 88 -8.48 -9.43 12.67
CA ALA A 88 -9.85 -9.35 12.18
C ALA A 88 -9.99 -9.97 10.78
N TYR A 89 -9.03 -9.70 9.88
CA TYR A 89 -9.01 -10.30 8.56
C TYR A 89 -8.87 -11.83 8.63
N LEU A 90 -7.88 -12.35 9.36
CA LEU A 90 -7.66 -13.79 9.50
C LEU A 90 -8.86 -14.52 10.11
N ALA A 91 -9.53 -13.90 11.09
CA ALA A 91 -10.77 -14.44 11.67
C ALA A 91 -11.90 -14.50 10.63
N SER A 92 -12.06 -13.47 9.79
CA SER A 92 -13.11 -13.42 8.77
C SER A 92 -12.97 -14.51 7.70
N VAL A 93 -11.74 -14.87 7.32
CA VAL A 93 -11.48 -15.89 6.29
C VAL A 93 -11.45 -17.31 6.84
N SER A 94 -11.18 -17.49 8.13
CA SER A 94 -11.15 -18.81 8.78
C SER A 94 -12.54 -19.28 9.24
N ALA A 95 -13.50 -18.36 9.31
CA ALA A 95 -14.90 -18.65 9.65
C ALA A 95 -15.77 -18.99 8.41
N ALA A 96 -15.19 -18.95 7.21
CA ALA A 96 -15.83 -19.25 5.93
C ALA A 96 -15.53 -20.68 5.47
#